data_AF-A0A7S1QED5-F1
#
_entry.id   AF-A0A7S1QED5-F1
#
_cell.length_a   1.000
_cell.length_b   1.000
_cell.length_c   1.000
_cell.angle_alpha   90.00
_cell.angle_beta   90.00
_cell.angle_gamma   90.00
#
_symmetry.space_group_name_H-M   'P 1'
#
loop_
_entity.id
_entity.type
_entity.pdbx_description
1 polymer ?
#
loop_
_entity_poly.entity_id
_entity_poly.type
_entity_poly.pdbx_seq_one_letter_code
_entity_poly.pdbx_strand_id
1 'polypeptide(L)'
;APSAMVKKSRRAPEEDPGRPALTKEQLLALEDELIIEYQRDDFQAKLHELWGAAGDDELSKVRARQEACLSLQLPIVERYGFERSPKGVSQSVYAYQAYDIRDPDHVEFAERASILTWLVNPPQQWSSPKPYVPVPLWSAMPSRGGDERAGDGEEGAEEGA
;
A
#
# COMPACT_ATOMS: atom_id res chain seq x y z
N ALA A 1 -11.72 -52.49 5.08
CA ALA A 1 -12.29 -51.21 5.54
C ALA A 1 -11.77 -50.10 4.64
N PRO A 2 -12.62 -49.36 3.91
CA PRO A 2 -12.13 -48.30 3.01
C PRO A 2 -11.72 -47.06 3.81
N SER A 3 -10.53 -46.54 3.49
CA SER A 3 -9.98 -45.29 4.01
C SER A 3 -10.80 -44.10 3.54
N ALA A 4 -11.36 -43.34 4.48
CA ALA A 4 -11.98 -42.06 4.20
C ALA A 4 -10.89 -41.00 3.99
N MET A 5 -10.74 -40.56 2.73
CA MET A 5 -10.01 -39.36 2.37
C MET A 5 -10.63 -38.15 3.08
N VAL A 6 -9.91 -37.58 4.04
CA VAL A 6 -10.23 -36.28 4.63
C VAL A 6 -10.03 -35.20 3.56
N LYS A 7 -11.15 -34.70 3.04
CA LYS A 7 -11.19 -33.48 2.23
C LYS A 7 -10.77 -32.33 3.14
N LYS A 8 -9.55 -31.83 2.97
CA LYS A 8 -9.07 -30.60 3.63
C LYS A 8 -9.86 -29.42 3.05
N SER A 9 -11.01 -29.13 3.66
CA SER A 9 -11.78 -27.90 3.39
C SER A 9 -10.84 -26.71 3.55
N ARG A 10 -10.68 -25.93 2.49
CA ARG A 10 -10.08 -24.59 2.57
C ARG A 10 -11.01 -23.75 3.43
N ARG A 11 -10.63 -23.57 4.70
CA ARG A 11 -11.33 -22.68 5.63
C ARG A 11 -11.10 -21.24 5.14
N ALA A 12 -12.18 -20.47 5.03
CA ALA A 12 -12.13 -19.03 4.83
C ALA A 12 -11.22 -18.40 5.91
N PRO A 13 -10.58 -17.24 5.65
CA PRO A 13 -9.74 -16.57 6.64
C PRO A 13 -10.58 -16.35 7.90
N GLU A 14 -10.24 -17.08 8.97
CA GLU A 14 -10.87 -16.91 10.27
C GLU A 14 -10.65 -15.46 10.72
N GLU A 15 -11.76 -14.80 11.04
CA GLU A 15 -11.75 -13.50 11.69
C GLU A 15 -11.06 -13.69 13.05
N ASP A 16 -9.86 -13.12 13.19
CA ASP A 16 -9.17 -13.01 14.47
C ASP A 16 -10.05 -12.15 15.38
N PRO A 17 -10.65 -12.70 16.47
CA PRO A 17 -11.66 -12.01 17.26
C PRO A 17 -11.13 -10.77 18.01
N GLY A 18 -9.84 -10.43 17.88
CA GLY A 18 -9.23 -9.20 18.38
C GLY A 18 -8.76 -8.22 17.31
N ARG A 19 -9.01 -8.48 16.02
CA ARG A 19 -8.61 -7.58 14.92
C ARG A 19 -9.84 -6.87 14.34
N PRO A 20 -9.84 -5.53 14.27
CA PRO A 20 -10.88 -4.79 13.54
C PRO A 20 -10.96 -5.24 12.08
N ALA A 21 -12.18 -5.54 11.61
CA ALA A 21 -12.45 -5.76 10.20
C ALA A 21 -12.64 -4.40 9.51
N LEU A 22 -11.56 -3.83 9.00
CA LEU A 22 -11.60 -2.56 8.27
C LEU A 22 -12.01 -2.76 6.82
N THR A 23 -12.71 -1.77 6.25
CA THR A 23 -12.95 -1.69 4.80
C THR A 23 -11.70 -1.18 4.06
N LYS A 24 -11.70 -1.29 2.72
CA LYS A 24 -10.63 -0.72 1.88
C LYS A 24 -10.45 0.78 2.15
N GLU A 25 -11.56 1.52 2.20
CA GLU A 25 -11.56 2.97 2.40
C GLU A 25 -10.98 3.35 3.76
N GLN A 26 -11.27 2.56 4.80
CA GLN A 26 -10.71 2.77 6.13
C GLN A 26 -9.19 2.51 6.18
N LEU A 27 -8.70 1.51 5.46
CA LEU A 27 -7.26 1.25 5.37
C LEU A 27 -6.53 2.36 4.62
N LEU A 28 -7.09 2.84 3.50
CA LEU A 28 -6.54 3.98 2.76
C LEU A 28 -6.54 5.24 3.62
N ALA A 29 -7.62 5.51 4.36
CA ALA A 29 -7.69 6.65 5.28
C ALA A 29 -6.65 6.56 6.41
N LEU A 30 -6.41 5.35 6.95
CA LEU A 30 -5.37 5.11 7.95
C LEU A 30 -3.98 5.45 7.38
N GLU A 31 -3.67 5.00 6.17
CA GLU A 31 -2.41 5.33 5.51
C GLU A 31 -2.29 6.82 5.18
N ASP A 32 -3.36 7.47 4.74
CA ASP A 32 -3.39 8.91 4.48
C ASP A 32 -3.08 9.71 5.75
N GLU A 33 -3.65 9.32 6.90
CA GLU A 33 -3.33 9.94 8.19
C GLU A 33 -1.86 9.74 8.59
N LEU A 34 -1.31 8.54 8.36
CA LEU A 34 0.12 8.28 8.60
C LEU A 34 1.01 9.14 7.69
N ILE A 35 0.66 9.26 6.41
CA ILE A 35 1.39 10.09 5.45
C ILE A 35 1.38 11.55 5.89
N ILE A 36 0.22 12.09 6.26
CA ILE A 36 0.09 13.47 6.74
C ILE A 36 0.99 13.71 7.95
N GLU A 37 0.94 12.84 8.95
CA GLU A 37 1.75 12.98 10.17
C GLU A 37 3.25 12.82 9.88
N TYR A 38 3.62 11.92 8.96
CA TYR A 38 5.02 11.74 8.56
C TYR A 38 5.54 12.84 7.65
N GLN A 39 4.68 13.60 6.97
CA GLN A 39 5.12 14.74 6.15
C GLN A 39 5.46 15.98 6.98
N ARG A 40 5.08 16.03 8.26
CA ARG A 40 5.31 17.21 9.10
C ARG A 40 6.80 17.48 9.27
N ASP A 41 7.17 18.75 9.18
CA ASP A 41 8.56 19.21 9.30
C ASP A 41 9.19 18.84 10.64
N ASP A 42 8.42 18.89 11.73
CA ASP A 42 8.90 18.55 13.07
C ASP A 42 9.22 17.05 13.21
N PHE A 43 8.37 16.18 12.63
CA PHE A 43 8.65 14.76 12.55
C PHE A 43 9.88 14.47 11.69
N GLN A 44 9.96 15.04 10.48
CA GLN A 44 11.08 14.81 9.57
C GLN A 44 12.41 15.29 10.19
N ALA A 45 12.42 16.48 10.81
CA ALA A 45 13.58 16.96 11.56
C ALA A 45 14.01 15.98 12.66
N LYS A 46 13.05 15.46 13.43
CA LYS A 46 13.34 14.50 14.50
C LYS A 46 13.85 13.16 13.99
N LEU A 47 13.26 12.65 12.91
CA LEU A 47 13.68 11.40 12.28
C LEU A 47 15.14 11.51 11.79
N HIS A 48 15.50 12.61 11.14
CA HIS A 48 16.87 12.84 10.65
C HIS A 48 17.86 13.02 11.80
N GLU A 49 17.48 13.72 12.87
CA GLU A 49 18.29 13.88 14.08
C GLU A 49 18.61 12.51 14.72
N LEU A 50 17.58 11.69 14.97
CA LEU A 50 17.74 10.37 15.57
C LEU A 50 18.54 9.42 14.67
N TRP A 51 18.32 9.48 13.35
CA TRP A 51 19.07 8.70 12.38
C TRP A 51 20.55 9.09 12.34
N GLY A 52 20.85 10.39 12.34
CA GLY A 52 22.23 10.89 12.39
C GLY A 52 22.94 10.54 13.69
N ALA A 53 22.24 10.62 14.82
CA ALA A 53 22.77 10.26 16.14
C ALA A 53 23.12 8.77 16.26
N ALA A 54 22.45 7.89 15.50
CA ALA A 54 22.75 6.46 15.44
C ALA A 54 24.08 6.14 14.71
N GLY A 55 24.65 7.10 13.97
CA GLY A 55 25.93 6.94 13.27
C GLY A 55 25.87 5.83 12.22
N ASP A 56 26.83 4.90 12.26
CA ASP A 56 26.93 3.77 11.31
C ASP A 56 26.31 2.46 11.84
N ASP A 57 25.72 2.47 13.04
CA ASP A 57 25.12 1.27 13.62
C ASP A 57 23.70 1.02 13.06
N GLU A 58 23.58 0.02 12.19
CA GLU A 58 22.31 -0.31 11.52
C GLU A 58 21.19 -0.68 12.49
N LEU A 59 21.50 -1.34 13.61
CA LEU A 59 20.49 -1.67 14.63
C LEU A 59 19.98 -0.42 15.33
N SER A 60 20.85 0.52 15.65
CA SER A 60 20.48 1.82 16.23
C SER A 60 19.65 2.65 15.25
N LYS A 61 19.96 2.63 13.94
CA LYS A 61 19.14 3.29 12.91
C LYS A 61 17.73 2.71 12.84
N VAL A 62 17.61 1.37 12.89
CA VAL A 62 16.30 0.70 12.90
C VAL A 62 15.50 1.10 14.15
N ARG A 63 16.14 1.13 15.32
CA ARG A 63 15.49 1.55 16.57
C ARG A 63 15.08 3.02 16.55
N ALA A 64 15.95 3.91 16.09
CA ALA A 64 15.67 5.33 15.93
C ALA A 64 14.43 5.57 15.05
N ARG A 65 14.35 4.88 13.90
CA ARG A 65 13.18 4.95 13.03
C ARG A 65 11.92 4.42 13.72
N GLN A 66 12.00 3.26 14.37
CA GLN A 66 10.87 2.67 15.08
C GLN A 66 10.36 3.60 16.19
N GLU A 67 11.25 4.18 16.97
CA GLU A 67 10.93 5.11 18.06
C GLU A 67 10.22 6.36 17.53
N ALA A 68 10.78 6.98 16.49
CA ALA A 68 10.19 8.15 15.84
C ALA A 68 8.76 7.86 15.35
N CYS A 69 8.59 6.74 14.64
CA CYS A 69 7.31 6.37 14.03
C CYS A 69 6.25 5.98 15.07
N LEU A 70 6.64 5.26 16.12
CA LEU A 70 5.70 4.63 17.05
C LEU A 70 4.85 5.70 17.78
N SER A 71 5.45 6.81 18.18
CA SER A 71 4.74 7.90 18.87
C SER A 71 3.54 8.45 18.07
N LEU A 72 3.64 8.45 16.74
CA LEU A 72 2.59 8.90 15.82
C LEU A 72 1.64 7.76 15.44
N GLN A 73 2.16 6.55 15.22
CA GLN A 73 1.35 5.38 14.83
C GLN A 73 0.33 5.01 15.91
N LEU A 74 0.72 5.02 17.18
CA LEU A 74 -0.11 4.58 18.29
C LEU A 74 -1.48 5.29 18.35
N PRO A 75 -1.57 6.65 18.41
CA PRO A 75 -2.87 7.32 18.42
C PRO A 75 -3.64 7.18 17.11
N ILE A 76 -2.98 6.97 15.97
CA ILE A 76 -3.66 6.76 14.68
C ILE A 76 -4.34 5.40 14.67
N VAL A 77 -3.59 4.31 14.91
CA VAL A 77 -4.15 2.95 14.83
C VAL A 77 -5.27 2.73 15.86
N GLU A 78 -5.20 3.40 17.02
CA GLU A 78 -6.27 3.42 18.02
C GLU A 78 -7.60 3.97 17.46
N ARG A 79 -7.57 5.02 16.63
CA ARG A 79 -8.78 5.57 15.98
C ARG A 79 -9.46 4.57 15.05
N TYR A 80 -8.69 3.63 14.49
CA TYR A 80 -9.18 2.58 13.61
C TYR A 80 -9.50 1.27 14.37
N GLY A 81 -9.56 1.33 15.69
CA GLY A 81 -9.98 0.22 16.55
C GLY A 81 -8.86 -0.77 16.90
N PHE A 82 -7.61 -0.52 16.49
CA PHE A 82 -6.49 -1.34 16.95
C PHE A 82 -6.10 -0.97 18.37
N GLU A 83 -5.42 -1.90 19.05
CA GLU A 83 -4.83 -1.63 20.35
C GLU A 83 -3.77 -0.52 20.24
N ARG A 84 -3.75 0.43 21.18
CA ARG A 84 -2.71 1.47 21.28
C ARG A 84 -1.39 0.89 21.79
N SER A 85 -0.82 -0.06 21.05
CA SER A 85 0.43 -0.73 21.37
C SER A 85 1.20 -1.14 20.10
N PRO A 86 2.49 -1.50 20.20
CA PRO A 86 3.25 -2.03 19.06
C PRO A 86 2.59 -3.25 18.40
N LYS A 87 1.84 -4.02 19.19
CA LYS A 87 1.04 -5.14 18.68
C LYS A 87 -0.10 -4.65 17.77
N GLY A 88 -0.82 -3.61 18.18
CA GLY A 88 -1.88 -3.03 17.34
C GLY A 88 -1.36 -2.41 16.05
N VAL A 89 -0.19 -1.78 16.08
CA VAL A 89 0.51 -1.32 14.86
C VAL A 89 0.86 -2.50 13.96
N SER A 90 1.38 -3.60 14.52
CA SER A 90 1.67 -4.79 13.73
C SER A 90 0.39 -5.38 13.10
N GLN A 91 -0.72 -5.39 13.85
CA GLN A 91 -2.02 -5.85 13.36
C GLN A 91 -2.58 -4.97 12.23
N SER A 92 -2.38 -3.64 12.27
CA SER A 92 -2.81 -2.76 11.18
C SER A 92 -2.04 -3.02 9.89
N VAL A 93 -0.73 -3.25 9.98
CA VAL A 93 0.10 -3.65 8.84
C VAL A 93 -0.38 -4.99 8.25
N TYR A 94 -0.72 -5.97 9.09
CA TYR A 94 -1.29 -7.23 8.60
C TYR A 94 -2.68 -7.08 7.99
N ALA A 95 -3.51 -6.16 8.49
CA ALA A 95 -4.83 -5.89 7.91
C ALA A 95 -4.67 -5.33 6.49
N TYR A 96 -3.73 -4.38 6.31
CA TYR A 96 -3.35 -3.84 5.02
C TYR A 96 -2.85 -4.95 4.06
N GLN A 97 -1.86 -5.75 4.48
CA GLN A 97 -1.29 -6.80 3.62
C GLN A 97 -2.32 -7.85 3.19
N ALA A 98 -3.29 -8.16 4.06
CA ALA A 98 -4.35 -9.08 3.74
C ALA A 98 -5.30 -8.57 2.65
N TYR A 99 -5.45 -7.24 2.52
CA TYR A 99 -6.20 -6.62 1.42
C TYR A 99 -5.39 -6.60 0.13
N ASP A 100 -4.12 -6.16 0.19
CA ASP A 100 -3.22 -6.07 -0.96
C ASP A 100 -3.04 -7.42 -1.69
N ILE A 101 -2.93 -8.52 -0.93
CA ILE A 101 -2.83 -9.88 -1.50
C ILE A 101 -4.13 -10.33 -2.20
N ARG A 102 -5.29 -9.85 -1.75
CA ARG A 102 -6.60 -10.26 -2.29
C ARG A 102 -6.97 -9.51 -3.56
N ASP A 103 -6.52 -8.28 -3.69
CA ASP A 103 -6.80 -7.42 -4.84
C ASP A 103 -5.52 -6.66 -5.25
N PRO A 104 -4.64 -7.30 -6.04
CA PRO A 104 -3.32 -6.76 -6.38
C PRO A 104 -3.37 -5.61 -7.40
N ASP A 105 -4.53 -5.32 -7.99
CA ASP A 105 -4.67 -4.26 -9.00
C ASP A 105 -4.92 -2.87 -8.38
N HIS A 106 -4.89 -2.77 -7.05
CA HIS A 106 -5.07 -1.51 -6.32
C HIS A 106 -3.80 -0.67 -6.29
N VAL A 107 -3.61 0.12 -7.35
CA VAL A 107 -2.53 1.12 -7.43
C VAL A 107 -2.47 2.04 -6.20
N GLU A 108 -3.62 2.39 -5.62
CA GLU A 108 -3.73 3.36 -4.53
C GLU A 108 -2.95 2.95 -3.26
N PHE A 109 -2.89 1.64 -2.99
CA PHE A 109 -2.13 1.05 -1.89
C PHE A 109 -0.63 1.08 -2.18
N ALA A 110 -0.24 0.67 -3.39
CA ALA A 110 1.17 0.71 -3.82
C ALA A 110 1.76 2.14 -3.79
N GLU A 111 0.97 3.15 -4.18
CA GLU A 111 1.38 4.55 -4.11
C GLU A 111 1.64 4.99 -2.66
N ARG A 112 0.68 4.73 -1.75
CA ARG A 112 0.79 5.10 -0.33
C ARG A 112 1.92 4.38 0.37
N ALA A 113 2.06 3.07 0.16
CA ALA A 113 3.16 2.29 0.71
C ALA A 113 4.53 2.81 0.24
N SER A 114 4.63 3.26 -1.01
CA SER A 114 5.86 3.85 -1.54
C SER A 114 6.18 5.21 -0.91
N ILE A 115 5.16 6.04 -0.70
CA ILE A 115 5.28 7.33 0.01
C ILE A 115 5.69 7.09 1.46
N LEU A 116 5.00 6.21 2.19
CA LEU A 116 5.30 5.87 3.58
C LEU A 116 6.73 5.34 3.73
N THR A 117 7.14 4.43 2.86
CA THR A 117 8.50 3.86 2.86
C THR A 117 9.55 4.95 2.65
N TRP A 118 9.32 5.87 1.72
CA TRP A 118 10.22 7.00 1.49
C TRP A 118 10.25 7.97 2.67
N LEU A 119 9.11 8.28 3.29
CA LEU A 119 8.99 9.21 4.42
C LEU A 119 9.74 8.76 5.68
N VAL A 120 9.95 7.46 5.85
CA VAL A 120 10.64 6.89 7.02
C VAL A 120 12.07 6.43 6.73
N ASN A 121 12.61 6.75 5.54
CA ASN A 121 13.92 6.27 5.09
C ASN A 121 14.86 7.44 4.73
N PRO A 122 15.60 8.02 5.70
CA PRO A 122 16.47 9.16 5.44
C PRO A 122 17.50 8.96 4.32
N PRO A 123 18.21 7.82 4.20
CA PRO A 123 19.11 7.57 3.07
C PRO A 123 18.42 7.69 1.70
N GLN A 124 17.18 7.21 1.60
CA GLN A 124 16.41 7.29 0.36
C GLN A 124 15.97 8.72 0.05
N GLN A 125 15.61 9.51 1.07
CA GLN A 125 15.26 10.92 0.90
C GLN A 125 16.45 11.77 0.44
N TRP A 126 17.65 11.49 0.95
CA TRP A 126 18.87 12.17 0.50
C TRP A 126 19.22 11.83 -0.95
N SER A 127 18.97 10.59 -1.36
CA SER A 127 19.29 10.11 -2.71
C SER A 127 18.21 10.48 -3.75
N SER A 128 16.96 10.65 -3.32
CA SER A 128 15.84 10.99 -4.18
C SER A 128 14.93 12.02 -3.49
N PRO A 129 14.80 13.24 -4.05
CA PRO A 129 14.02 14.32 -3.44
C PRO A 129 12.50 14.07 -3.45
N LYS A 130 12.04 13.02 -4.14
CA LYS A 130 10.63 12.63 -4.20
C LYS A 130 10.47 11.11 -4.04
N PRO A 131 9.36 10.64 -3.46
CA PRO A 131 9.03 9.23 -3.44
C PRO A 131 8.89 8.69 -4.87
N TYR A 132 9.36 7.48 -5.11
CA TYR A 132 9.05 6.75 -6.33
C TYR A 132 7.60 6.30 -6.24
N VAL A 133 6.75 6.77 -7.15
CA VAL A 133 5.36 6.34 -7.23
C VAL A 133 5.28 5.35 -8.40
N PRO A 134 4.98 4.06 -8.16
CA PRO A 134 4.91 3.08 -9.23
C PRO A 134 3.78 3.47 -10.19
N VAL A 135 4.14 3.78 -11.43
CA VAL A 135 3.16 4.02 -12.49
C VAL A 135 2.55 2.66 -12.88
N PRO A 136 1.22 2.51 -12.91
CA PRO A 136 0.61 1.28 -13.38
C PRO A 136 1.14 0.89 -14.76
N LEU A 137 1.40 -0.40 -14.97
CA LEU A 137 1.89 -0.89 -16.27
C LEU A 137 0.93 -0.53 -17.41
N TRP A 138 -0.38 -0.48 -17.16
CA TRP A 138 -1.38 -0.06 -18.15
C TRP A 138 -1.29 1.43 -18.52
N SER A 139 -0.81 2.29 -17.61
CA SER A 139 -0.57 3.72 -17.88
C SER A 139 0.62 3.93 -18.82
N ALA A 140 1.56 2.98 -18.83
CA ALA A 140 2.69 2.94 -19.76
C ALA A 140 2.38 2.21 -21.09
N MET A 141 1.23 1.55 -21.22
CA MET A 141 0.83 0.91 -22.48
C MET A 141 0.24 1.97 -23.43
N PRO A 142 0.68 2.03 -24.70
CA PRO A 142 0.03 2.90 -25.67
C PRO A 142 -1.45 2.51 -25.74
N SER A 143 -2.35 3.49 -25.58
CA SER A 143 -3.79 3.30 -25.77
C SER A 143 -3.97 2.52 -27.06
N ARG A 144 -4.48 1.29 -26.93
CA ARG A 144 -4.73 0.40 -28.05
C ARG A 144 -5.76 1.12 -28.90
N GLY A 145 -5.29 1.85 -29.92
CA GLY A 145 -6.10 2.71 -30.75
C GLY A 145 -7.30 1.91 -31.21
N GLY A 146 -8.49 2.47 -30.94
CA GLY A 146 -9.73 1.92 -31.47
C GLY A 146 -9.55 1.80 -32.97
N ASP A 147 -9.47 0.56 -33.45
CA ASP A 147 -9.69 0.23 -34.84
C ASP A 147 -11.19 0.50 -35.08
N GLU A 148 -11.50 1.79 -35.28
CA GLU A 148 -12.72 2.26 -35.89
C GLU A 148 -12.75 1.67 -37.28
N ARG A 149 -13.29 0.45 -37.36
CA ARG A 149 -13.65 -0.21 -38.61
C ARG A 149 -14.88 0.52 -39.17
N ALA A 150 -14.66 1.74 -39.64
CA ALA A 150 -15.47 2.37 -40.66
C ALA A 150 -15.26 1.56 -41.95
N GLY A 151 -16.08 0.53 -42.12
CA GLY A 151 -16.28 -0.13 -43.39
C GLY A 151 -17.58 0.41 -43.97
N ASP A 152 -17.46 1.54 -44.65
CA ASP A 152 -18.46 2.17 -45.50
C ASP A 152 -19.23 1.13 -46.33
N GLY A 153 -20.56 1.26 -46.30
CA GLY A 153 -21.39 0.75 -47.37
C GLY A 153 -21.14 1.62 -48.60
N GLU A 154 -20.74 0.99 -49.70
CA GLU A 154 -20.81 1.63 -51.02
C GLU A 154 -21.75 0.81 -51.92
N GLU A 155 -22.85 1.48 -52.19
CA GLU A 155 -23.93 1.22 -53.12
C GLU A 155 -23.47 1.61 -54.54
N GLY A 156 -23.75 0.78 -55.56
CA GLY A 156 -23.60 1.11 -56.98
C GLY A 156 -24.01 -0.10 -57.83
N ALA A 157 -25.22 -0.13 -58.43
CA ALA A 157 -25.59 0.45 -59.73
C ALA A 157 -24.74 -0.17 -60.88
N GLU A 158 -25.30 -1.09 -61.67
CA GLU A 158 -26.08 -0.85 -62.90
C GLU A 158 -25.21 -0.48 -64.11
N GLU A 159 -25.02 -1.44 -65.02
CA GLU A 159 -24.73 -1.40 -66.48
C GLU A 159 -24.03 -2.73 -66.82
N GLY A 160 -24.32 -3.52 -67.84
CA GLY A 160 -25.09 -3.40 -69.07
C GLY A 160 -24.43 -4.36 -70.08
N ALA A 161 -25.19 -5.31 -70.63
CA ALA A 161 -25.00 -5.98 -71.93
C ALA A 161 -26.07 -7.05 -72.14
#